data_AF-A0A918DTM8-F1
#
_entry.id   AF-A0A918DTM8-F1
#
_cell.length_a   1.000
_cell.length_b   1.000
_cell.length_c   1.000
_cell.angle_alpha   90.00
_cell.angle_beta   90.00
_cell.angle_gamma   90.00
#
_symmetry.space_group_name_H-M   'P 1'
#
loop_
_entity.id
_entity.type
_entity.pdbx_description
1 polymer ?
#
loop_
_entity_poly.entity_id
_entity_poly.type
_entity_poly.pdbx_seq_one_letter_code
_entity_poly.pdbx_strand_id
1 'polypeptide(L)'
;MHGRIPWHERTTLTPEQRADFEWYAHERVGRGVGLTEEELAALSTGADAVTFDETERTLRAVCRALLTDRSLDDALYARATADLGEHMLYELVVLVGYYDTLVLSLSAFRTPLPAGEPPFFDRPSPEQDPTAGRGAPPRL
;
A
#
# COMPACT_ATOMS: atom_id res chain seq x y z
N MET A 1 1.48 44.95 4.18
CA MET A 1 2.49 43.90 4.38
C MET A 1 1.80 42.54 4.35
N HIS A 2 1.91 41.80 3.27
CA HIS A 2 1.44 40.40 3.16
C HIS A 2 2.51 39.67 2.34
N GLY A 3 3.35 38.90 3.02
CA GLY A 3 4.37 38.07 2.38
C GLY A 3 3.69 36.89 1.70
N ARG A 4 3.51 36.97 0.38
CA ARG A 4 3.17 35.82 -0.45
C ARG A 4 4.42 34.93 -0.53
N ILE A 5 4.41 33.81 0.19
CA ILE A 5 5.36 32.74 -0.05
C ILE A 5 5.05 32.14 -1.44
N PRO A 6 6.01 32.03 -2.36
CA PRO A 6 5.76 31.49 -3.69
C PRO A 6 5.43 29.99 -3.64
N TRP A 7 4.32 29.59 -4.26
CA TRP A 7 3.77 28.24 -4.24
C TRP A 7 4.54 27.21 -5.10
N HIS A 8 5.57 27.62 -5.86
CA HIS A 8 6.18 26.80 -6.91
C HIS A 8 7.49 26.08 -6.54
N GLU A 9 7.99 26.21 -5.31
CA GLU A 9 9.30 25.62 -4.93
C GLU A 9 9.23 24.48 -3.90
N ARG A 10 8.05 23.95 -3.57
CA ARG A 10 7.95 22.95 -2.48
C ARG A 10 6.85 21.89 -2.73
N THR A 11 7.15 20.87 -3.52
CA THR A 11 6.47 19.56 -3.42
C THR A 11 6.99 18.86 -2.17
N THR A 12 6.10 18.60 -1.21
CA THR A 12 6.47 18.50 0.20
C THR A 12 6.36 17.16 0.90
N LEU A 13 6.25 16.08 0.14
CA LEU A 13 6.73 14.77 0.58
C LEU A 13 7.36 14.09 -0.63
N THR A 14 8.48 13.40 -0.43
CA THR A 14 9.03 12.53 -1.46
C THR A 14 8.14 11.29 -1.62
N PRO A 15 8.19 10.55 -2.75
CA PRO A 15 7.50 9.27 -2.88
C PRO A 15 7.70 8.32 -1.68
N GLU A 16 8.91 8.31 -1.13
CA GLU A 16 9.31 7.48 0.00
C GLU A 16 8.53 7.86 1.26
N GLN A 17 8.44 9.15 1.58
CA GLN A 17 7.73 9.63 2.77
C GLN A 17 6.21 9.36 2.74
N ARG A 18 5.61 9.32 1.54
CA ARG A 18 4.19 8.92 1.38
C ARG A 18 4.03 7.43 1.65
N ALA A 19 4.91 6.63 1.08
CA ALA A 19 4.89 5.19 1.26
C ALA A 19 5.21 4.78 2.72
N ASP A 20 6.01 5.56 3.45
CA ASP A 20 6.27 5.33 4.89
C ASP A 20 5.00 5.44 5.75
N PHE A 21 4.20 6.50 5.54
CA PHE A 21 2.96 6.70 6.29
C PHE A 21 1.93 5.60 5.98
N GLU A 22 1.73 5.31 4.70
CA GLU A 22 0.79 4.28 4.26
C GLU A 22 1.20 2.90 4.78
N TRP A 23 2.49 2.57 4.73
CA TRP A 23 2.99 1.30 5.26
C TRP A 23 2.79 1.22 6.78
N TYR A 24 3.14 2.27 7.52
CA TYR A 24 2.88 2.33 8.96
C TYR A 24 1.40 2.08 9.30
N ALA A 25 0.49 2.74 8.56
CA ALA A 25 -0.94 2.63 8.79
C ALA A 25 -1.49 1.23 8.46
N HIS A 26 -1.05 0.65 7.33
CA HIS A 26 -1.65 -0.57 6.80
C HIS A 26 -0.95 -1.87 7.21
N GLU A 27 0.35 -1.87 7.53
CA GLU A 27 1.07 -3.07 7.98
C GLU A 27 0.42 -3.65 9.24
N ARG A 28 0.06 -2.80 10.20
CA ARG A 28 -0.59 -3.19 11.46
C ARG A 28 -1.96 -3.83 11.23
N VAL A 29 -2.72 -3.28 10.28
CA VAL A 29 -4.04 -3.82 9.89
C VAL A 29 -3.85 -5.17 9.21
N GLY A 30 -2.91 -5.28 8.26
CA GLY A 30 -2.55 -6.52 7.57
C GLY A 30 -2.21 -7.65 8.54
N ARG A 31 -1.34 -7.37 9.52
CA ARG A 31 -1.02 -8.30 10.61
C ARG A 31 -2.27 -8.70 11.40
N GLY A 32 -3.12 -7.73 11.73
CA GLY A 32 -4.37 -7.94 12.47
C GLY A 32 -5.38 -8.84 11.76
N VAL A 33 -5.40 -8.84 10.43
CA VAL A 33 -6.27 -9.73 9.61
C VAL A 33 -5.58 -11.04 9.20
N GLY A 34 -4.33 -11.25 9.63
CA GLY A 34 -3.63 -12.52 9.50
C GLY A 34 -2.66 -12.63 8.32
N LEU A 35 -2.23 -11.51 7.72
CA LEU A 35 -1.08 -11.53 6.81
C LEU A 35 0.18 -11.99 7.55
N THR A 36 0.89 -12.91 6.93
CA THR A 36 2.15 -13.48 7.43
C THR A 36 3.32 -12.53 7.18
N GLU A 37 4.45 -12.74 7.88
CA GLU A 37 5.68 -11.99 7.61
C GLU A 37 6.15 -12.16 6.16
N GLU A 38 5.99 -13.37 5.60
CA GLU A 38 6.37 -13.66 4.22
C GLU A 38 5.54 -12.82 3.24
N GLU A 39 4.23 -12.73 3.46
CA GLU A 39 3.34 -11.93 2.64
C GLU A 39 3.63 -10.44 2.76
N LEU A 40 3.87 -9.94 3.98
CA LEU A 40 4.26 -8.55 4.21
C LEU A 40 5.60 -8.22 3.55
N ALA A 41 6.58 -9.13 3.60
CA ALA A 41 7.87 -8.96 2.93
C ALA A 41 7.74 -8.99 1.40
N ALA A 42 6.89 -9.86 0.85
CA ALA A 42 6.60 -9.86 -0.59
C ALA A 42 5.93 -8.56 -1.03
N LEU A 43 4.93 -8.09 -0.28
CA LEU A 43 4.20 -6.86 -0.58
C LEU A 43 5.10 -5.62 -0.51
N SER A 44 6.03 -5.54 0.45
CA SER A 44 6.92 -4.38 0.60
C SER A 44 7.88 -4.18 -0.58
N THR A 45 8.19 -5.27 -1.30
CA THR A 45 9.03 -5.24 -2.50
C THR A 45 8.23 -5.19 -3.80
N GLY A 46 6.90 -5.16 -3.71
CA GLY A 46 6.04 -5.18 -4.88
C GLY A 46 6.03 -6.55 -5.59
N ALA A 47 6.19 -7.65 -4.85
CA ALA A 47 5.99 -9.01 -5.32
C ALA A 47 4.64 -9.60 -4.85
N ASP A 48 4.22 -10.69 -5.50
CA ASP A 48 3.17 -11.58 -4.96
C ASP A 48 3.82 -12.53 -3.96
N ALA A 49 3.15 -12.82 -2.84
CA ALA A 49 3.59 -13.89 -1.96
C ALA A 49 3.38 -15.25 -2.64
N VAL A 50 4.20 -16.25 -2.27
CA VAL A 50 4.01 -17.62 -2.77
C VAL A 50 2.66 -18.19 -2.33
N THR A 51 2.21 -17.79 -1.14
CA THR A 51 0.94 -18.20 -0.53
C THR A 51 -0.29 -17.60 -1.20
N PHE A 52 -0.15 -16.54 -2.01
CA PHE A 52 -1.30 -15.90 -2.64
C PHE A 52 -1.98 -16.84 -3.64
N ASP A 53 -3.31 -16.95 -3.49
CA ASP A 53 -4.15 -17.64 -4.45
C ASP A 53 -4.37 -16.81 -5.74
N GLU A 54 -5.08 -17.38 -6.71
CA GLU A 54 -5.33 -16.70 -8.00
C GLU A 54 -6.15 -15.41 -7.83
N THR A 55 -7.09 -15.40 -6.88
CA THR A 55 -7.94 -14.23 -6.60
C THR A 55 -7.10 -13.10 -6.01
N GLU A 56 -6.24 -13.40 -5.05
CA GLU A 56 -5.32 -12.44 -4.42
C GLU A 56 -4.30 -11.88 -5.43
N ARG A 57 -3.77 -12.72 -6.32
CA ARG A 57 -2.90 -12.28 -7.42
C ARG A 57 -3.64 -11.37 -8.40
N THR A 58 -4.89 -11.68 -8.74
CA THR A 58 -5.73 -10.85 -9.60
C THR A 58 -6.05 -9.50 -8.92
N LEU A 59 -6.45 -9.49 -7.65
CA LEU A 59 -6.66 -8.28 -6.84
C LEU A 59 -5.42 -7.38 -6.89
N ARG A 60 -4.25 -7.96 -6.62
CA ARG A 60 -2.98 -7.22 -6.62
C ARG A 60 -2.61 -6.66 -7.98
N ALA A 61 -2.79 -7.44 -9.05
CA ALA A 61 -2.53 -6.99 -10.41
C ALA A 61 -3.45 -5.81 -10.80
N VAL A 62 -4.73 -5.86 -10.42
CA VAL A 62 -5.68 -4.77 -10.63
C VAL A 62 -5.26 -3.52 -9.85
N CYS A 63 -4.94 -3.64 -8.55
CA CYS A 63 -4.45 -2.51 -7.76
C CYS A 63 -3.22 -1.85 -8.40
N ARG A 64 -2.24 -2.66 -8.83
CA ARG A 64 -1.03 -2.15 -9.49
C ARG A 64 -1.39 -1.39 -10.77
N ALA A 65 -2.16 -1.99 -11.67
CA ALA A 65 -2.53 -1.37 -12.94
C ALA A 65 -3.32 -0.06 -12.74
N LEU A 66 -4.24 -0.03 -11.76
CA LEU A 66 -4.97 1.19 -11.44
C LEU A 66 -4.09 2.30 -10.87
N LEU A 67 -3.06 1.97 -10.09
CA LEU A 67 -2.11 2.93 -9.53
C LEU A 67 -1.09 3.42 -10.56
N THR A 68 -0.63 2.57 -11.48
CA THR A 68 0.40 2.91 -12.47
C THR A 68 -0.18 3.40 -13.79
N ASP A 69 -1.05 2.61 -14.39
CA ASP A 69 -1.54 2.78 -15.76
C ASP A 69 -2.90 3.49 -15.80
N ARG A 70 -3.53 3.68 -14.62
CA ARG A 70 -4.83 4.35 -14.45
C ARG A 70 -5.95 3.69 -15.26
N SER A 71 -5.76 2.43 -15.63
CA SER A 71 -6.65 1.66 -16.50
C SER A 71 -6.41 0.16 -16.33
N LEU A 72 -7.32 -0.65 -16.84
CA LEU A 72 -7.16 -2.08 -17.00
C LEU A 72 -7.20 -2.38 -18.50
N ASP A 73 -6.26 -3.17 -18.99
CA ASP A 73 -6.36 -3.71 -20.34
C ASP A 73 -7.46 -4.79 -20.41
N ASP A 74 -7.86 -5.14 -21.64
CA ASP A 74 -8.98 -6.07 -21.85
C ASP A 74 -8.71 -7.45 -21.20
N ALA A 75 -7.46 -7.90 -21.20
CA ALA A 75 -7.08 -9.19 -20.63
C ALA A 75 -7.21 -9.19 -19.10
N LEU A 76 -6.71 -8.15 -18.44
CA LEU A 76 -6.81 -7.99 -16.99
C LEU A 76 -8.25 -7.72 -16.56
N TYR A 77 -9.01 -6.93 -17.32
CA TYR A 77 -10.44 -6.71 -17.04
C TYR A 77 -11.24 -8.01 -17.14
N ALA A 78 -11.02 -8.81 -18.19
CA ALA A 78 -11.70 -10.09 -18.36
C ALA A 78 -11.36 -11.07 -17.23
N ARG A 79 -10.08 -11.17 -16.85
CA ARG A 79 -9.66 -11.98 -15.70
C ARG A 79 -10.26 -11.48 -14.39
N ALA A 80 -10.21 -10.17 -14.14
CA ALA A 80 -10.75 -9.59 -12.91
C ALA A 80 -12.25 -9.79 -12.77
N THR A 81 -13.02 -9.66 -13.86
CA THR A 81 -14.46 -9.92 -13.83
C THR A 81 -14.78 -11.41 -13.68
N ALA A 82 -13.95 -12.32 -14.20
CA ALA A 82 -14.10 -13.76 -13.99
C ALA A 82 -13.80 -14.18 -12.54
N ASP A 83 -12.70 -13.69 -11.97
CA ASP A 83 -12.24 -14.10 -10.64
C ASP A 83 -13.00 -13.38 -9.51
N LEU A 84 -13.27 -12.08 -9.69
CA LEU A 84 -13.83 -11.21 -8.65
C LEU A 84 -15.33 -10.95 -8.83
N GLY A 85 -15.83 -11.00 -10.07
CA GLY A 85 -17.11 -10.42 -10.43
C GLY A 85 -17.08 -8.89 -10.51
N GLU A 86 -18.04 -8.32 -11.23
CA GLU A 86 -18.09 -6.87 -11.48
C GLU A 86 -18.28 -6.03 -10.20
N HIS A 87 -19.03 -6.54 -9.22
CA HIS A 87 -19.29 -5.82 -7.97
C HIS A 87 -18.01 -5.62 -7.16
N MET A 88 -17.25 -6.69 -6.92
CA MET A 88 -15.99 -6.60 -6.16
C MET A 88 -14.93 -5.81 -6.95
N LEU A 89 -14.89 -5.93 -8.28
CA LEU A 89 -14.03 -5.09 -9.11
C LEU A 89 -14.37 -3.60 -8.97
N TYR A 90 -15.66 -3.24 -8.97
CA TYR A 90 -16.09 -1.86 -8.75
C TYR A 90 -15.67 -1.35 -7.37
N GLU A 91 -15.91 -2.13 -6.31
CA GLU A 91 -15.48 -1.78 -4.95
C GLU A 91 -13.98 -1.54 -4.87
N LEU A 92 -13.19 -2.38 -5.53
CA LEU A 92 -11.73 -2.23 -5.59
C LEU A 92 -11.31 -0.96 -6.31
N VAL A 93 -11.93 -0.63 -7.45
CA VAL A 93 -11.66 0.61 -8.19
C VAL A 93 -11.95 1.84 -7.33
N VAL A 94 -13.09 1.84 -6.63
CA VAL A 94 -13.46 2.93 -5.71
C VAL A 94 -12.47 3.03 -4.56
N LEU A 95 -12.07 1.90 -3.97
CA LEU A 95 -11.12 1.86 -2.86
C LEU A 95 -9.76 2.44 -3.26
N VAL A 96 -9.22 2.00 -4.40
CA VAL A 96 -7.94 2.51 -4.92
C VAL A 96 -8.02 4.02 -5.16
N GLY A 97 -9.10 4.51 -5.80
CA GLY A 97 -9.27 5.94 -6.05
C GLY A 97 -9.45 6.78 -4.77
N TYR A 98 -10.14 6.23 -3.76
CA TYR A 98 -10.29 6.87 -2.46
C TYR A 98 -8.94 7.05 -1.76
N TYR A 99 -8.11 6.01 -1.71
CA TYR A 99 -6.79 6.07 -1.09
C TYR A 99 -5.82 6.95 -1.88
N ASP A 100 -5.88 6.98 -3.22
CA ASP A 100 -5.10 7.92 -4.02
C ASP A 100 -5.43 9.39 -3.66
N THR A 101 -6.73 9.67 -3.46
CA THR A 101 -7.19 11.00 -2.99
C THR A 101 -6.70 11.31 -1.57
N LEU A 102 -6.67 10.31 -0.69
CA LEU A 102 -6.17 10.45 0.68
C LEU A 102 -4.67 10.75 0.69
N VAL A 103 -3.86 9.98 -0.04
CA VAL A 103 -2.41 10.19 -0.19
C VAL A 103 -2.13 11.59 -0.73
N LEU A 104 -2.87 12.02 -1.75
CA LEU A 104 -2.78 13.38 -2.29
C LEU A 104 -3.05 14.43 -1.20
N SER A 105 -4.08 14.23 -0.38
CA SER A 105 -4.45 15.13 0.70
C SER A 105 -3.37 15.20 1.78
N LEU A 106 -2.91 14.06 2.28
CA LEU A 106 -1.82 13.97 3.28
C LEU A 106 -0.55 14.66 2.78
N SER A 107 -0.24 14.51 1.49
CA SER A 107 0.91 15.15 0.85
C SER A 107 0.75 16.67 0.73
N ALA A 108 -0.44 17.13 0.34
CA ALA A 108 -0.75 18.55 0.24
C ALA A 108 -0.65 19.26 1.60
N PHE A 109 -1.08 18.58 2.66
CA PHE A 109 -1.04 19.10 4.04
C PHE A 109 0.21 18.73 4.84
N ARG A 110 1.15 17.98 4.25
CA ARG A 110 2.43 17.58 4.86
C ARG A 110 2.23 16.86 6.19
N THR A 111 1.26 15.96 6.24
CA THR A 111 0.94 15.22 7.46
C THR A 111 2.14 14.36 7.89
N PRO A 112 2.69 14.55 9.09
CA PRO A 112 3.83 13.76 9.56
C PRO A 112 3.41 12.36 10.02
N LEU A 113 4.38 11.45 10.11
CA LEU A 113 4.24 10.21 10.88
C LEU A 113 3.91 10.53 12.34
N PRO A 114 3.22 9.61 13.06
CA PRO A 114 3.06 9.72 14.51
C PRO A 114 4.40 9.86 15.23
N ALA A 115 4.40 10.58 16.35
CA ALA A 115 5.62 10.87 17.09
C ALA A 115 6.33 9.58 17.56
N GLY A 116 7.61 9.46 17.22
CA GLY A 116 8.45 8.32 17.60
C GLY A 116 8.52 7.19 16.57
N GLU A 117 7.75 7.27 15.48
CA GLU A 117 7.81 6.27 14.41
C GLU A 117 8.94 6.59 13.41
N PRO A 118 9.87 5.66 13.15
CA PRO A 118 10.86 5.82 12.10
C PRO A 118 10.21 5.69 10.71
N PRO A 119 10.78 6.31 9.67
CA PRO A 119 10.42 6.00 8.28
C PRO A 119 10.52 4.51 8.01
N PHE A 120 9.56 3.95 7.27
CA PHE A 120 9.53 2.52 6.95
C PHE A 120 10.76 2.09 6.14
N PHE A 121 11.13 2.86 5.11
CA PHE A 121 12.30 2.54 4.29
C PHE A 121 13.65 2.75 5.00
N ASP A 122 13.66 3.34 6.19
CA ASP A 122 14.84 3.42 7.07
C ASP A 122 14.92 2.22 8.05
N ARG A 123 13.91 1.34 8.10
CA ARG A 123 13.94 0.15 8.96
C ARG A 123 14.89 -0.92 8.38
N PRO A 124 15.66 -1.64 9.22
CA PRO A 124 16.43 -2.79 8.76
C PRO A 124 15.48 -3.85 8.17
N SER A 125 15.93 -4.55 7.12
CA SER A 125 15.15 -5.65 6.54
C SER A 125 14.84 -6.71 7.61
N PRO A 126 13.75 -7.50 7.49
CA PRO A 126 13.40 -8.54 8.47
C PRO A 126 14.54 -9.53 8.76
N GLU A 127 15.41 -9.78 7.78
CA GLU A 127 16.61 -10.61 7.92
C GLU A 127 17.68 -9.99 8.83
N GLN A 128 17.63 -8.68 9.05
CA GLN A 128 18.59 -7.89 9.81
C GLN A 128 18.03 -7.42 11.17
N ASP A 129 16.75 -7.63 11.44
CA ASP A 129 16.11 -7.32 12.73
C ASP A 129 15.98 -8.59 13.60
N PRO A 130 16.81 -8.75 14.65
CA PRO A 130 16.79 -9.93 15.52
C PRO A 130 15.50 -10.08 16.35
N THR A 131 14.56 -9.13 16.27
CA THR A 131 13.30 -9.15 17.04
C THR A 131 12.07 -9.59 16.25
N ALA A 132 12.16 -9.72 14.92
CA ALA A 132 11.03 -10.01 14.02
C ALA A 132 10.44 -11.44 14.15
N GLY A 133 11.11 -12.36 14.85
CA GLY A 133 10.79 -13.79 14.87
C GLY A 133 9.78 -14.30 15.91
N ARG A 134 8.99 -13.47 16.61
CA ARG A 134 7.98 -13.98 17.55
C ARG A 134 6.65 -14.24 16.83
N GLY A 135 6.59 -15.41 16.20
CA GLY A 135 5.48 -15.87 15.38
C GLY A 135 4.10 -15.89 16.06
N ALA A 136 3.07 -15.69 15.25
CA ALA A 136 1.67 -15.86 15.64
C ALA A 136 1.38 -17.35 15.94
N PRO A 137 0.49 -17.66 16.92
CA PRO A 137 0.08 -19.03 17.20
C PRO A 137 -0.68 -19.65 16.02
N PRO A 138 -0.66 -20.99 15.88
CA PRO A 138 -1.34 -21.68 14.78
C PRO A 138 -2.85 -21.40 14.80
N ARG A 139 -3.44 -21.30 13.60
CA ARG A 139 -4.89 -21.14 13.41
C ARG A 139 -5.61 -22.35 14.04
N LEU A 140 -6.63 -22.08 14.85
CA LEU A 140 -7.58 -23.06 15.37
C LEU A 140 -8.57 -23.49 14.30
#